data_AF-A0A0D3L981-F1
#
_entry.id   AF-A0A0D3L981-F1
#
_cell.length_a   1.000
_cell.length_b   1.000
_cell.length_c   1.000
_cell.angle_alpha   90.00
_cell.angle_beta   90.00
_cell.angle_gamma   90.00
#
_symmetry.space_group_name_H-M   'P 1'
#
loop_
_entity.id
_entity.type
_entity.pdbx_description
1 polymer ?
#
loop_
_entity_poly.entity_id
_entity_poly.type
_entity_poly.pdbx_seq_one_letter_code
_entity_poly.pdbx_strand_id
1 'polypeptide(L)'
;MRTSLNNIRQTEAFLHAQLPPQEAILFEARLLTDPLLRLNLRLQQKAYSLIRMYYRKKLKEEVSDVHEQLYNDPQQSAFKQQIQQLFKS
;
A
#
# COMPACT_ATOMS: atom_id res chain seq x y z
N MET A 1 28.71 -15.73 2.78
CA MET A 1 27.24 -15.57 2.67
C MET A 1 26.84 -14.26 3.33
N ARG A 2 26.13 -13.36 2.64
CA ARG A 2 25.65 -12.09 3.22
C ARG A 2 24.31 -12.33 3.93
N THR A 3 24.36 -12.81 5.18
CA THR A 3 23.19 -13.13 6.02
C THR A 3 22.14 -12.01 6.05
N SER A 4 22.60 -10.75 6.06
CA SER A 4 21.75 -9.56 5.96
C SER A 4 20.88 -9.52 4.70
N LEU A 5 21.44 -9.83 3.52
CA LEU A 5 20.67 -9.82 2.26
C LEU A 5 19.61 -10.92 2.21
N ASN A 6 19.90 -12.09 2.78
CA ASN A 6 18.93 -13.17 2.84
C ASN A 6 17.78 -12.84 3.79
N ASN A 7 18.08 -12.18 4.92
CA ASN A 7 17.06 -11.71 5.86
C ASN A 7 16.13 -10.67 5.20
N ILE A 8 16.67 -9.74 4.42
CA ILE A 8 15.85 -8.78 3.66
C ILE A 8 14.92 -9.52 2.71
N ARG A 9 15.47 -10.42 1.87
CA ARG A 9 14.68 -11.20 0.91
C ARG A 9 13.56 -12.01 1.57
N GLN A 10 13.85 -12.67 2.69
CA GLN A 10 12.85 -13.46 3.42
C GLN A 10 11.80 -12.56 4.10
N THR A 11 12.21 -11.39 4.61
CA THR A 11 11.28 -10.40 5.18
C THR A 11 10.31 -9.89 4.12
N GLU A 12 10.80 -9.54 2.93
CA GLU A 12 9.99 -9.15 1.78
C GLU A 12 8.98 -10.25 1.41
N ALA A 13 9.47 -11.48 1.19
CA ALA A 13 8.60 -12.61 0.84
C ALA A 13 7.56 -12.90 1.93
N PHE A 14 7.91 -12.79 3.21
CA PHE A 14 6.98 -12.96 4.32
C PHE A 14 5.90 -11.87 4.33
N LEU A 15 6.28 -10.59 4.19
CA LEU A 15 5.34 -9.46 4.17
C LEU A 15 4.36 -9.50 3.00
N HIS A 16 4.76 -10.11 1.88
CA HIS A 16 3.94 -10.29 0.70
C HIS A 16 3.21 -11.65 0.65
N ALA A 17 3.27 -12.45 1.72
CA ALA A 17 2.68 -13.79 1.79
C ALA A 17 3.13 -14.73 0.65
N GLN A 18 4.40 -14.60 0.23
CA GLN A 18 5.01 -15.36 -0.86
C GLN A 18 5.87 -16.53 -0.36
N LEU A 19 6.05 -16.66 0.96
CA LEU A 19 6.78 -17.80 1.52
C LEU A 19 5.92 -19.07 1.51
N PRO A 20 6.52 -20.23 1.20
CA PRO A 20 5.90 -21.52 1.46
C PRO A 20 5.52 -21.65 2.96
N PRO A 21 4.45 -22.37 3.31
CA PRO A 21 3.98 -22.48 4.70
C PRO A 21 5.05 -22.92 5.70
N GLN A 22 5.90 -23.88 5.30
CA GLN A 22 6.99 -24.41 6.13
C GLN A 22 8.06 -23.33 6.41
N GLU A 23 8.38 -22.52 5.40
CA GLU A 23 9.34 -21.42 5.52
C GLU A 23 8.78 -20.26 6.34
N ALA A 24 7.48 -19.99 6.22
CA ALA A 24 6.80 -18.98 7.03
C ALA A 24 6.86 -19.34 8.52
N ILE A 25 6.54 -20.60 8.89
CA ILE A 25 6.64 -21.08 10.28
C ILE A 25 8.08 -20.96 10.81
N LEU A 26 9.07 -21.35 10.01
CA LEU A 26 10.48 -21.21 10.39
C LEU A 26 10.87 -19.73 10.59
N PHE A 27 10.39 -18.85 9.72
CA PHE A 27 10.63 -17.42 9.84
C PHE A 27 9.99 -16.84 11.11
N GLU A 28 8.75 -17.23 11.42
CA GLU A 28 8.06 -16.86 12.66
C GLU A 28 8.82 -17.31 13.91
N ALA A 29 9.31 -18.55 13.93
CA ALA A 29 10.15 -19.04 15.02
C ALA A 29 11.43 -18.20 15.18
N ARG A 30 12.06 -17.82 14.07
CA ARG A 30 13.26 -16.95 14.09
C ARG A 30 12.95 -15.56 14.63
N LEU A 31 11.77 -14.98 14.36
CA LEU A 31 11.37 -13.69 14.90
C LEU A 31 11.24 -13.69 16.43
N LEU A 32 10.99 -14.85 17.05
CA LEU A 32 10.93 -15.00 18.50
C LEU A 32 12.33 -14.94 19.13
N THR A 33 13.32 -15.54 18.46
CA THR A 33 14.69 -15.67 18.97
C THR A 33 15.65 -14.57 18.54
N ASP A 34 15.39 -13.90 17.40
CA ASP A 34 16.24 -12.87 16.83
C ASP A 34 15.59 -11.47 16.97
N PRO A 35 15.98 -10.67 17.99
CA PRO A 35 15.38 -9.37 18.24
C PRO A 35 15.69 -8.35 17.14
N LEU A 36 16.83 -8.48 16.45
CA LEU A 36 17.21 -7.57 15.37
C LEU A 36 16.37 -7.83 14.12
N LEU A 37 16.18 -9.09 13.76
CA LEU A 37 15.28 -9.48 12.67
C LEU A 37 13.85 -8.98 12.92
N ARG A 38 13.36 -9.13 14.16
CA ARG A 38 12.04 -8.62 14.56
C ARG A 38 11.93 -7.10 14.47
N LEU A 39 12.97 -6.37 14.89
CA LEU A 39 13.01 -4.92 14.76
C LEU A 39 12.96 -4.48 13.29
N ASN A 40 13.77 -5.13 12.44
CA ASN A 40 13.82 -4.83 11.01
C ASN A 40 12.46 -5.07 10.33
N LEU A 41 11.79 -6.19 10.62
CA LEU A 41 10.44 -6.48 10.12
C LEU A 41 9.46 -5.36 10.50
N ARG A 42 9.44 -4.94 11.77
CA ARG A 42 8.54 -3.86 12.24
C ARG A 42 8.82 -2.53 11.56
N LEU A 43 10.09 -2.16 11.40
CA LEU A 43 10.48 -0.93 10.72
C LEU A 43 10.06 -0.95 9.24
N GLN A 44 10.23 -2.08 8.56
CA GLN A 44 9.79 -2.25 7.18
C GLN A 44 8.27 -2.16 7.03
N GLN A 45 7.50 -2.80 7.92
CA GLN A 45 6.04 -2.65 7.98
C GLN A 45 5.64 -1.18 8.18
N LYS A 46 6.34 -0.47 9.07
CA LYS A 46 6.08 0.96 9.31
C LYS A 46 6.38 1.80 8.07
N ALA A 47 7.50 1.55 7.40
CA ALA A 47 7.85 2.23 6.15
C ALA A 47 6.78 2.03 5.07
N TYR A 48 6.32 0.80 4.85
CA TYR A 48 5.22 0.52 3.92
C TYR A 48 3.92 1.20 4.31
N SER A 49 3.60 1.28 5.62
CA SER A 49 2.40 1.99 6.08
C SER A 49 2.45 3.47 5.70
N LEU A 50 3.60 4.12 5.90
CA LEU A 50 3.81 5.53 5.57
C LEU A 50 3.75 5.77 4.07
N ILE A 51 4.42 4.91 3.29
CA ILE A 51 4.39 4.95 1.83
C ILE A 51 2.94 4.82 1.34
N ARG A 52 2.19 3.82 1.81
CA ARG A 52 0.78 3.64 1.41
C ARG A 52 -0.09 4.84 1.78
N MET A 53 0.09 5.41 2.98
CA MET A 53 -0.66 6.59 3.40
C MET A 53 -0.37 7.79 2.50
N TYR A 54 0.91 8.03 2.19
CA TYR A 54 1.32 9.10 1.29
C TYR A 54 0.73 8.92 -0.11
N TYR A 55 0.86 7.72 -0.70
CA TYR A 55 0.30 7.43 -2.02
C TYR A 55 -1.22 7.59 -2.05
N ARG A 56 -1.94 7.18 -1.00
CA ARG A 56 -3.39 7.41 -0.90
C ARG A 56 -3.74 8.89 -0.88
N LYS A 57 -2.95 9.71 -0.18
CA LYS A 57 -3.16 11.16 -0.17
C LYS A 57 -2.96 11.75 -1.56
N LYS A 58 -1.86 11.39 -2.23
CA LYS A 58 -1.55 11.83 -3.60
C LYS A 58 -2.62 11.41 -4.61
N LEU A 59 -3.06 10.16 -4.54
CA LEU A 59 -4.12 9.65 -5.42
C LEU A 59 -5.45 10.39 -5.19
N LYS A 60 -5.76 10.73 -3.94
CA LYS A 60 -6.95 11.52 -3.63
C LYS A 60 -6.86 12.94 -4.21
N GLU A 61 -5.69 13.57 -4.12
CA GLU A 61 -5.42 14.88 -4.73
C GLU A 61 -5.59 14.79 -6.26
N GLU A 62 -4.95 13.81 -6.92
CA GLU A 62 -5.08 13.61 -8.38
C GLU A 62 -6.52 13.37 -8.83
N VAL A 63 -7.29 12.55 -8.10
CA VAL A 63 -8.71 12.31 -8.40
C VAL A 63 -9.56 13.57 -8.18
N SER A 64 -9.24 14.36 -7.16
CA SER A 64 -9.93 15.62 -6.88
C SER A 64 -9.68 16.64 -7.99
N ASP A 65 -8.44 16.74 -8.48
CA ASP A 65 -8.06 17.65 -9.56
C ASP A 65 -8.78 17.28 -10.87
N VAL A 66 -8.80 15.98 -11.21
CA VAL A 66 -9.56 15.47 -12.38
C VAL A 66 -11.06 15.76 -12.23
N HIS A 67 -11.61 15.57 -11.02
CA HIS A 67 -13.00 15.89 -10.75
C HIS A 67 -13.28 17.38 -10.95
N GLU A 68 -12.45 18.28 -10.39
CA GLU A 68 -12.63 19.72 -10.55
C GLU A 68 -12.56 20.14 -12.02
N GLN A 69 -11.60 19.60 -12.79
CA GLN A 69 -11.48 19.88 -14.22
C GLN A 69 -12.73 19.45 -15.00
N LEU A 70 -13.22 18.23 -14.78
CA LEU A 70 -14.39 17.72 -15.50
C LEU A 70 -15.70 18.38 -15.07
N TYR A 71 -15.81 18.77 -13.79
CA TYR A 71 -17.06 19.25 -13.21
C TYR A 71 -17.26 20.77 -13.34
N ASN A 72 -16.16 21.52 -13.46
CA ASN A 72 -16.17 22.97 -13.60
C ASN A 72 -15.91 23.45 -15.04
N ASP A 73 -15.58 22.56 -15.98
CA ASP A 73 -15.52 22.90 -17.40
C ASP A 73 -16.93 23.26 -17.93
N PRO A 74 -17.16 24.51 -18.38
CA PRO A 74 -18.45 24.93 -18.94
C PRO A 74 -18.90 24.08 -20.14
N GLN A 75 -17.96 23.50 -20.89
CA GLN A 75 -18.24 22.64 -22.05
C GLN A 75 -18.77 21.26 -21.64
N GLN A 76 -18.58 20.83 -20.39
CA GLN A 76 -19.00 19.52 -19.87
C GLN A 76 -20.29 19.60 -19.03
N SER A 77 -21.06 20.68 -19.16
CA SER A 77 -22.31 20.88 -18.40
C SER A 77 -23.35 19.78 -18.60
N ALA A 78 -23.45 19.19 -19.80
CA ALA A 78 -24.33 18.05 -20.08
C ALA A 78 -23.91 16.78 -19.29
N PHE A 79 -22.60 16.50 -19.21
CA PHE A 79 -22.06 15.39 -18.43
C PHE A 79 -22.37 15.54 -16.93
N LYS A 80 -22.21 16.76 -16.40
CA LYS A 80 -22.59 17.09 -15.02
C LYS A 80 -24.07 16.81 -14.74
N GLN A 81 -24.96 17.19 -15.66
CA GLN A 81 -26.40 16.94 -15.51
C GLN A 81 -26.75 15.45 -15.56
N GLN A 82 -26.12 14.68 -16.45
CA GLN A 82 -26.30 13.23 -16.53
C GLN A 82 -25.89 12.52 -15.24
N ILE A 83 -24.72 12.87 -14.68
CA ILE A 83 -24.26 12.30 -13.40
C ILE A 83 -25.23 12.67 -12.28
N GLN A 84 -25.64 13.93 -12.17
CA GLN A 84 -26.58 14.36 -11.14
C GLN A 84 -27.92 13.61 -11.19
N GLN A 85 -28.38 13.22 -12.39
CA GLN A 85 -29.60 12.41 -12.53
C GLN A 85 -29.44 10.98 -11.97
N LEU A 86 -28.24 10.38 -12.02
CA LEU A 86 -27.99 9.05 -11.45
C LEU A 86 -28.13 9.00 -9.92
N PHE A 87 -27.95 10.13 -9.24
CA PHE A 87 -28.04 10.25 -7.79
C PHE A 87 -29.35 10.88 -7.30
N LYS A 88 -30.28 11.19 -8.21
CA LYS A 88 -31.66 11.60 -7.88
C LYS A 88 -32.53 10.35 -7.76
N SER A 89 -32.48 9.72 -6.59
CA SER A 89 -33.48 8.77 -6.10
C SER A 89 -33.86 9.16 -4.69
#